data_AF-A0A3A4SF13-F1
#
_entry.id   AF-A0A3A4SF13-F1
#
_cell.length_a   1.000
_cell.length_b   1.000
_cell.length_c   1.000
_cell.angle_alpha   90.00
_cell.angle_beta   90.00
_cell.angle_gamma   90.00
#
_symmetry.space_group_name_H-M   'P 1'
#
loop_
_entity.id
_entity.type
_entity.pdbx_description
1 polymer ?
#
loop_
_entity_poly.entity_id
_entity_poly.type
_entity_poly.pdbx_seq_one_letter_code
_entity_poly.pdbx_strand_id
1 'polypeptide(L)' 'MKFRSPNKSQSLRRFIRIQKGERKVVYLKNPLRVSILYQTAVATADGTVLFGQDIYGRDALLEKALF' A
#
# COMPACT_ATOMS: atom_id res chain seq x y z
N MET A 1 7.73 -10.95 15.69
CA MET A 1 6.25 -11.01 15.53
C MET A 1 5.87 -12.39 14.99
N LYS A 2 5.22 -13.27 15.77
CA LYS A 2 4.89 -14.65 15.33
C LYS A 2 3.50 -14.65 14.66
N PHE A 3 3.46 -14.76 13.33
CA PHE A 3 2.23 -15.11 12.63
C PHE A 3 1.90 -16.59 12.91
N ARG A 4 0.77 -16.86 13.56
CA ARG A 4 0.29 -18.24 13.72
C ARG A 4 -0.33 -18.66 12.39
N SER A 5 0.33 -19.59 11.69
CA SER A 5 -0.19 -20.11 10.42
C SER A 5 -1.60 -20.69 10.62
N PRO A 6 -2.57 -20.32 9.76
CA PRO A 6 -3.90 -20.88 9.85
C PRO A 6 -3.85 -22.39 9.58
N ASN A 7 -4.54 -23.16 10.42
CA ASN A 7 -4.83 -24.56 10.15
C ASN A 7 -5.64 -24.69 8.82
N LYS A 8 -5.42 -25.78 8.08
CA LYS A 8 -6.07 -26.11 6.80
C LYS A 8 -7.60 -25.88 6.78
N SER A 9 -8.30 -26.22 7.86
CA SER A 9 -9.75 -25.99 8.06
C SER A 9 -10.13 -24.50 8.10
N GLN A 10 -9.31 -23.66 8.72
CA GLN A 10 -9.56 -22.22 8.81
C GLN A 10 -9.38 -21.52 7.45
N SER A 11 -8.38 -21.93 6.67
CA SER A 11 -8.15 -21.43 5.32
C SER A 11 -9.32 -21.78 4.39
N LEU A 12 -9.85 -23.01 4.50
CA LEU A 12 -11.01 -23.47 3.73
C LEU A 12 -12.27 -22.64 4.03
N ARG A 13 -12.54 -22.36 5.31
CA ARG A 13 -13.69 -21.51 5.71
C ARG A 13 -13.57 -20.07 5.19
N ARG A 14 -12.35 -19.52 5.13
CA ARG A 14 -12.12 -18.17 4.55
C ARG A 14 -12.39 -18.17 3.04
N PHE A 15 -11.92 -19.19 2.34
CA PHE A 15 -12.17 -19.34 0.90
C PHE A 15 -13.67 -19.42 0.58
N ILE A 16 -14.41 -20.23 1.34
CA ILE A 16 -15.88 -20.35 1.17
C ILE A 16 -16.58 -19.00 1.38
N ARG A 17 -16.16 -18.21 2.38
CA ARG A 17 -16.73 -16.87 2.61
C ARG A 17 -16.47 -15.91 1.47
N ILE A 18 -15.26 -15.94 0.90
CA ILE A 18 -14.90 -15.12 -0.27
C ILE A 18 -15.79 -15.48 -1.46
N GLN A 19 -15.96 -16.77 -1.75
CA GLN A 19 -16.81 -17.25 -2.85
C GLN A 19 -18.28 -16.85 -2.68
N LYS A 20 -18.77 -16.79 -1.44
CA LYS A 20 -20.14 -16.37 -1.12
C LYS A 20 -20.35 -14.85 -1.12
N GLY A 21 -19.31 -14.05 -1.34
CA GLY A 21 -19.39 -12.58 -1.23
C GLY A 21 -19.68 -12.09 0.19
N GLU A 22 -19.45 -12.92 1.22
CA GLU A 22 -19.71 -12.54 2.60
C GLU A 22 -18.72 -11.44 3.04
N ARG A 23 -19.23 -10.26 3.40
CA ARG A 23 -18.40 -9.19 3.97
C ARG A 23 -17.87 -9.62 5.34
N LYS A 24 -16.57 -9.45 5.54
CA LYS A 24 -15.92 -9.61 6.85
C LYS A 24 -14.93 -8.48 7.10
N VAL A 25 -15.06 -7.81 8.24
CA VAL A 25 -14.06 -6.84 8.72
C VAL A 25 -13.09 -7.56 9.66
N VAL A 26 -11.80 -7.36 9.46
CA VAL A 26 -10.74 -7.92 10.32
C VAL A 26 -9.84 -6.78 10.78
N TYR A 27 -9.83 -6.55 12.09
CA TYR A 27 -8.95 -5.56 12.71
C TYR A 27 -7.57 -6.17 12.96
N LEU A 28 -6.52 -5.41 12.65
CA LEU A 28 -5.16 -5.78 12.98
C LEU A 28 -4.94 -5.64 14.48
N LYS A 29 -4.35 -6.65 15.12
CA LYS A 29 -4.01 -6.58 16.55
C LYS A 29 -3.01 -5.46 16.85
N ASN A 30 -2.06 -5.27 15.93
CA ASN A 30 -1.12 -4.17 15.95
C ASN A 30 -1.42 -3.31 14.73
N PRO A 31 -1.86 -2.06 14.89
CA PRO A 31 -2.07 -1.15 13.77
C PRO A 31 -0.80 -1.03 12.93
N LEU A 32 -0.94 -1.11 11.61
CA LEU A 32 0.15 -0.80 10.68
C LEU A 32 0.04 0.67 10.29
N ARG A 33 1.15 1.39 10.34
CA ARG A 33 1.22 2.75 9.82
C ARG A 33 1.05 2.70 8.31
N VAL A 34 0.13 3.50 7.78
CA VAL A 34 -0.08 3.68 6.35
C VAL A 34 0.29 5.12 5.99
N SER A 35 1.23 5.27 5.06
CA SER A 35 1.62 6.57 4.51
C SER A 35 1.33 6.55 3.01
N ILE A 36 0.56 7.54 2.53
CA ILE A 36 0.31 7.74 1.11
C ILE A 36 1.17 8.93 0.69
N LEU A 37 2.22 8.66 -0.08
CA LEU A 37 3.16 9.66 -0.55
C LEU A 37 2.94 9.90 -2.04
N TYR A 38 3.16 11.15 -2.46
CA TYR A 38 3.17 11.53 -3.86
C TYR A 38 4.55 12.06 -4.19
N GLN A 39 5.29 11.29 -4.99
CA GLN A 39 6.66 11.59 -5.39
C GLN A 39 6.77 11.35 -6.88
N THR A 40 7.26 12.36 -7.60
CA THR A 40 7.55 12.31 -9.05
C THR A 40 9.00 11.94 -9.32
N ALA A 41 9.87 11.97 -8.30
CA ALA A 41 11.23 11.45 -8.33
C ALA A 41 11.53 10.62 -7.07
N VAL A 42 12.02 9.39 -7.23
CA VAL A 42 12.33 8.47 -6.12
C VAL A 42 13.67 7.77 -6.37
N ALA A 43 14.57 7.83 -5.39
CA ALA A 43 15.81 7.06 -5.40
C ALA A 43 15.57 5.61 -4.96
N THR A 44 16.12 4.65 -5.71
CA THR A 44 16.11 3.23 -5.38
C THR A 44 17.31 2.86 -4.50
N ALA A 45 17.32 1.64 -3.97
CA ALA A 45 18.37 1.19 -3.05
C ALA A 45 19.77 1.13 -3.69
N ASP A 46 19.84 0.92 -5.01
CA ASP A 46 21.06 0.92 -5.82
C ASP A 46 21.48 2.32 -6.29
N GLY A 47 20.74 3.38 -5.91
CA GLY A 47 21.06 4.77 -6.24
C GLY A 47 20.50 5.25 -7.59
N THR A 48 19.81 4.39 -8.34
CA THR A 48 19.08 4.80 -9.54
C THR A 48 17.90 5.70 -9.16
N VAL A 49 17.60 6.72 -9.97
CA VAL A 49 16.44 7.59 -9.76
C VAL A 49 15.34 7.24 -10.76
N LEU A 50 14.16 6.93 -10.24
CA LEU A 50 12.95 6.72 -11.02
C LEU A 50 12.14 8.01 -11.06
N PHE A 51 11.72 8.38 -12.27
CA PHE A 51 10.85 9.53 -12.50
C PHE A 51 9.46 9.07 -12.94
N GLY A 52 8.44 9.67 -12.35
CA GLY A 52 7.03 9.45 -12.65
C GLY A 52 6.37 10.71 -13.19
N GLN A 53 5.19 10.55 -13.79
CA GLN A 53 4.43 11.67 -14.32
C GLN A 53 3.81 12.52 -13.20
N ASP A 54 3.93 13.84 -13.30
CA ASP A 54 3.26 14.80 -12.43
C ASP A 54 1.76 14.94 -12.77
N ILE A 55 0.99 13.89 -12.48
CA ILE A 55 -0.46 13.85 -12.73
C ILE A 55 -1.27 14.83 -11.86
N TYR A 56 -0.69 15.40 -10.81
CA TYR A 56 -1.37 16.37 -9.95
C TYR A 56 -0.85 17.81 -10.13
N GLY A 57 0.06 18.04 -11.08
CA GLY A 57 0.60 19.38 -11.39
C GLY A 57 1.40 20.02 -10.24
N ARG A 58 1.89 19.24 -9.28
CA ARG A 58 2.57 19.76 -8.10
C ARG A 58 4.00 20.22 -8.39
N ASP A 59 4.65 19.61 -9.36
CA ASP A 59 6.00 19.97 -9.75
C ASP A 59 5.97 21.31 -10.49
N ALA A 60 4.99 21.51 -11.38
CA ALA A 60 4.78 22.78 -12.06
C ALA A 60 4.44 23.94 -11.09
N LEU A 61 3.71 23.65 -10.01
CA LEU A 61 3.47 24.62 -8.94
C LEU A 61 4.75 24.96 -8.17
N LEU A 62 5.59 23.96 -7.90
CA LEU A 62 6.88 24.15 -7.23
C LEU A 62 7.83 24.97 -8.11
N GLU A 63 7.91 24.68 -9.40
CA GLU A 63 8.75 25.41 -10.35
C GLU A 63 8.42 26.90 -10.37
N LYS A 64 7.13 27.26 -10.50
CA LYS A 64 6.65 28.66 -10.45
C LYS A 64 6.91 29.39 -9.13
N ALA A 65 7.10 28.66 -8.04
CA ALA A 65 7.38 29.25 -6.73
C ALA A 65 8.88 29.51 -6.53
N LEU A 66 9.73 28.78 -7.27
CA LEU A 66 11.19 28.86 -7.18
C LEU A 66 11.81 29.82 -8.21
N PHE A 67 11.10 30.10 -9.31
CA PHE A 67 11.54 30.97 -10.42
C PHE A 67 10.44 31.94 -10.83
#